data_AF-A0A560DRG6-F1
#
_entry.id   AF-A0A560DRG6-F1
#
_cell.length_a   1.000
_cell.length_b   1.000
_cell.length_c   1.000
_cell.angle_alpha   90.00
_cell.angle_beta   90.00
_cell.angle_gamma   90.00
#
_symmetry.space_group_name_H-M   'P 1'
#
loop_
_entity.id
_entity.type
_entity.pdbx_description
1 polymer ?
#
loop_
_entity_poly.entity_id
_entity_poly.type
_entity_poly.pdbx_seq_one_letter_code
_entity_poly.pdbx_strand_id
1 'polypeptide(L)'
;MAKEEKIKSGVDDALSLEAVYYTNPIPQNQAVLTILGAVFDKVHFPGVCMPMQGFDQKELEREIKRIEDLKGNRRPDDIILPMLKFIRHAKTLEGFCVFSGDYEKPFDYQPPPTMVRDIFDAIHGKQPDGWEPMFMTNHHKGIPGSDEHITYPGTYHYLAGAILESAKTGIPLLNDIPGIPIPGIDGKMPADDAKALATIIAIECTKLALPQLPMLRPEDLMEFRAENADALRAFRRSMLRYAADLNKKLSSLKAEELESKTTFFIQTEIVPVLDELQAAINAPARAWWKRSIDFVRVIPELAAGSFTMDPATAIAKVLTTYAGQMFVEMSAKGDQREALKRAGLYYLLRLRAFQAERAP
;
A
#
# COMPACT_ATOMS: atom_id res chain seq x y z
N MET A 1 -0.58 23.08 -19.77
CA MET A 1 -1.80 23.18 -18.94
C MET A 1 -1.36 23.10 -17.49
N ALA A 2 -1.49 24.19 -16.73
CA ALA A 2 -1.28 24.13 -15.29
C ALA A 2 -2.38 23.25 -14.68
N LYS A 3 -2.01 22.17 -13.99
CA LYS A 3 -2.95 21.42 -13.15
C LYS A 3 -3.41 22.38 -12.06
N GLU A 4 -4.69 22.69 -12.00
CA GLU A 4 -5.28 23.35 -10.83
C GLU A 4 -4.92 22.51 -9.59
N GLU A 5 -4.10 23.07 -8.72
CA GLU A 5 -3.83 22.50 -7.41
C GLU A 5 -5.14 22.52 -6.63
N LYS A 6 -5.83 21.38 -6.61
CA LYS A 6 -6.98 21.16 -5.75
C LYS A 6 -6.54 21.44 -4.32
N ILE A 7 -7.06 22.51 -3.73
CA ILE A 7 -6.80 22.87 -2.33
C ILE A 7 -7.15 21.65 -1.48
N LYS A 8 -6.14 21.02 -0.88
CA LYS A 8 -6.35 19.92 0.05
C LYS A 8 -7.14 20.45 1.24
N SER A 9 -8.27 19.80 1.54
CA SER A 9 -9.00 20.10 2.76
C SER A 9 -8.23 19.52 3.96
N GLY A 10 -8.35 20.10 5.16
CA GLY A 10 -7.74 19.51 6.37
C GLY A 10 -8.24 18.09 6.67
N VAL A 11 -9.38 17.69 6.10
CA VAL A 11 -9.90 16.32 6.14
C VAL A 11 -9.07 15.38 5.25
N ASP A 12 -8.57 15.84 4.10
CA ASP A 12 -7.73 15.03 3.22
C ASP A 12 -6.37 14.70 3.87
N ASP A 13 -5.79 15.65 4.61
CA ASP A 13 -4.53 15.44 5.34
C ASP A 13 -4.72 14.50 6.55
N ALA A 14 -5.87 14.56 7.22
CA ALA A 14 -6.21 13.61 8.29
C ALA A 14 -6.35 12.16 7.77
N LEU A 15 -6.76 12.00 6.51
CA LEU A 15 -6.95 10.71 5.85
C LEU A 15 -5.73 10.21 5.09
N SER A 16 -4.68 11.02 4.94
CA SER A 16 -3.47 10.58 4.28
C SER A 16 -2.74 9.55 5.15
N LEU A 17 -2.36 8.44 4.51
CA LEU A 17 -1.50 7.45 5.14
C LEU A 17 -0.08 7.68 4.64
N GLU A 18 0.78 8.19 5.49
CA GLU A 18 2.20 8.32 5.20
C GLU A 18 2.99 7.34 6.08
N ALA A 19 4.18 6.96 5.64
CA ALA A 19 5.09 6.14 6.42
C ALA A 19 6.52 6.66 6.33
N VAL A 20 7.28 6.52 7.41
CA VAL A 20 8.74 6.62 7.38
C VAL A 20 9.27 5.21 7.18
N TYR A 21 9.93 4.96 6.06
CA TYR A 21 10.48 3.63 5.78
C TYR A 21 11.72 3.42 6.66
N TYR A 22 11.66 2.40 7.52
CA TYR A 22 12.63 2.25 8.61
C TYR A 22 13.87 1.49 8.18
N THR A 23 13.74 0.49 7.31
CA THR A 23 14.76 -0.55 7.19
C THR A 23 15.95 -0.18 6.33
N ASN A 24 15.74 0.57 5.24
CA ASN A 24 16.77 0.87 4.25
C ASN A 24 16.53 2.23 3.57
N PRO A 25 17.56 2.89 3.01
CA PRO A 25 17.43 4.16 2.29
C PRO A 25 16.55 4.12 1.02
N ILE A 26 16.17 2.93 0.54
CA ILE A 26 15.18 2.68 -0.52
C ILE A 26 14.46 1.35 -0.26
N PRO A 27 13.31 1.08 -0.90
CA PRO A 27 12.67 -0.24 -0.83
C PRO A 27 13.61 -1.33 -1.34
N GLN A 28 13.72 -2.44 -0.60
CA GLN A 28 14.66 -3.52 -0.94
C GLN A 28 14.36 -4.20 -2.27
N ASN A 29 13.09 -4.24 -2.66
CA ASN A 29 12.64 -4.89 -3.88
C ASN A 29 11.31 -4.29 -4.36
N GLN A 30 10.93 -4.70 -5.57
CA GLN A 30 9.73 -4.20 -6.25
C GLN A 30 8.43 -4.67 -5.59
N ALA A 31 8.43 -5.82 -4.89
CA ALA A 31 7.26 -6.29 -4.15
C ALA A 31 6.96 -5.37 -2.96
N VAL A 32 8.00 -4.99 -2.20
CA VAL A 32 7.89 -4.00 -1.12
C VAL A 32 7.35 -2.69 -1.70
N LEU A 33 7.95 -2.17 -2.77
CA LEU A 33 7.49 -0.93 -3.41
C LEU A 33 6.02 -1.02 -3.85
N THR A 34 5.57 -2.17 -4.35
CA THR A 34 4.17 -2.39 -4.75
C THR A 34 3.23 -2.30 -3.55
N ILE A 35 3.57 -2.96 -2.43
CA ILE A 35 2.77 -2.89 -1.19
C ILE A 35 2.75 -1.47 -0.66
N LEU A 36 3.91 -0.81 -0.62
CA LEU A 36 4.02 0.59 -0.22
C LEU A 36 3.11 1.48 -1.05
N GLY A 37 3.14 1.32 -2.37
CA GLY A 37 2.36 2.12 -3.30
C GLY A 37 0.87 1.78 -3.33
N ALA A 38 0.48 0.60 -2.85
CA ALA A 38 -0.92 0.24 -2.67
C ALA A 38 -1.54 0.90 -1.42
N VAL A 39 -0.73 1.17 -0.39
CA VAL A 39 -1.24 1.62 0.92
C VAL A 39 -1.03 3.13 1.13
N PHE A 40 0.19 3.61 0.97
CA PHE A 40 0.61 4.93 1.45
C PHE A 40 0.49 6.02 0.39
N ASP A 41 0.15 7.24 0.78
CA ASP A 41 0.26 8.43 -0.07
C ASP A 41 1.71 8.79 -0.34
N LYS A 42 2.53 8.71 0.70
CA LYS A 42 3.94 9.04 0.67
C LYS A 42 4.72 8.09 1.55
N VAL A 43 5.93 7.80 1.12
CA VAL A 43 6.91 7.05 1.89
C VAL A 43 8.17 7.90 1.99
N HIS A 44 8.54 8.22 3.22
CA HIS A 44 9.67 9.08 3.52
C HIS A 44 10.94 8.25 3.73
N PHE A 45 12.03 8.72 3.15
CA PHE A 45 13.38 8.15 3.23
C PHE A 45 14.32 9.21 3.83
N PRO A 46 14.47 9.22 5.17
CA PRO A 46 15.13 10.33 5.86
C PRO A 46 16.62 10.43 5.57
N GLY A 47 17.11 11.65 5.31
CA GLY A 47 18.52 11.92 5.09
C GLY A 47 19.09 11.38 3.76
N VAL A 48 18.24 10.87 2.87
CA VAL A 48 18.65 10.35 1.56
C VAL A 48 18.61 11.48 0.52
N CYS A 49 19.71 11.68 -0.21
CA CYS A 49 19.78 12.47 -1.43
C CYS A 49 19.72 11.52 -2.63
N MET A 50 18.64 11.59 -3.40
CA MET A 50 18.38 10.74 -4.57
C MET A 50 18.12 11.59 -5.82
N PRO A 51 19.03 11.61 -6.82
CA PRO A 51 18.90 12.52 -7.95
C PRO A 51 17.71 12.12 -8.82
N MET A 52 16.86 13.09 -9.13
CA MET A 52 15.64 12.90 -9.94
C MET A 52 15.87 13.20 -11.42
N GLN A 53 16.87 14.00 -11.73
CA GLN A 53 17.23 14.44 -13.08
C GLN A 53 18.70 14.93 -13.07
N GLY A 54 19.18 15.46 -14.19
CA GLY A 54 20.53 16.06 -14.25
C GLY A 54 21.67 15.09 -14.54
N PHE A 55 21.38 13.79 -14.72
CA PHE A 55 22.36 12.76 -15.04
C PHE A 55 22.16 12.15 -16.44
N ASP A 56 23.25 11.65 -17.04
CA ASP A 56 23.20 10.91 -18.30
C ASP A 56 22.80 9.44 -18.05
N GLN A 57 21.66 9.04 -18.62
CA GLN A 57 21.10 7.70 -18.44
C GLN A 57 22.02 6.59 -18.98
N LYS A 58 22.76 6.84 -20.07
CA LYS A 58 23.67 5.84 -20.67
C LYS A 58 24.92 5.68 -19.81
N GLU A 59 25.44 6.77 -19.23
CA GLU A 59 26.57 6.69 -18.29
C GLU A 59 26.17 5.98 -16.99
N LEU A 60 24.97 6.25 -16.46
CA LEU A 60 24.41 5.51 -15.33
C LEU A 60 24.31 3.99 -15.64
N GLU A 61 23.80 3.61 -16.80
CA GLU A 61 23.69 2.21 -17.21
C GLU A 61 25.06 1.53 -17.36
N ARG A 62 26.05 2.23 -17.91
CA ARG A 62 27.43 1.72 -17.98
C ARG A 62 28.01 1.51 -16.60
N GLU A 63 27.74 2.40 -15.64
CA GLU A 63 28.22 2.28 -14.27
C GLU A 63 27.57 1.12 -13.53
N ILE A 64 26.25 0.95 -13.67
CA ILE A 64 25.51 -0.20 -13.13
C ILE A 64 26.13 -1.50 -13.66
N LYS A 65 26.32 -1.59 -14.98
CA LYS A 65 26.91 -2.78 -15.61
C LYS A 65 28.35 -3.02 -15.16
N ARG A 66 29.18 -1.97 -15.09
CA ARG A 66 30.55 -2.07 -14.59
C ARG A 66 30.58 -2.64 -13.18
N ILE A 67 29.71 -2.18 -12.29
CA ILE A 67 29.62 -2.68 -10.92
C ILE A 67 29.13 -4.14 -10.92
N GLU A 68 28.12 -4.50 -11.71
CA GLU A 68 27.66 -5.89 -11.93
C GLU A 68 28.77 -6.83 -12.40
N ASP A 69 29.63 -6.39 -13.31
CA ASP A 69 30.73 -7.17 -13.86
C ASP A 69 31.89 -7.36 -12.86
N LEU A 70 31.95 -6.58 -11.77
CA LEU A 70 32.86 -6.83 -10.66
C LEU A 70 32.40 -8.08 -9.90
N LYS A 71 32.89 -9.26 -10.34
CA LYS A 71 32.65 -10.60 -9.75
C LYS A 71 33.14 -10.78 -8.29
N GLY A 72 33.33 -9.71 -7.53
CA GLY A 72 33.78 -9.77 -6.15
C GLY A 72 32.71 -10.33 -5.21
N ASN A 73 33.16 -10.88 -4.08
CA ASN A 73 32.31 -11.15 -2.92
C ASN A 73 31.71 -9.83 -2.44
N ARG A 74 30.60 -9.42 -3.05
CA ARG A 74 29.83 -8.28 -2.57
C ARG A 74 29.38 -8.60 -1.17
N ARG A 75 29.58 -7.64 -0.29
CA ARG A 75 29.01 -7.78 1.04
C ARG A 75 27.48 -7.81 0.91
N PRO A 76 26.78 -8.64 1.70
CA PRO A 76 25.32 -8.70 1.65
C PRO A 76 24.62 -7.34 1.87
N ASP A 77 25.29 -6.38 2.50
CA ASP A 77 24.84 -5.03 2.83
C ASP A 77 25.16 -3.97 1.76
N ASP A 78 25.71 -4.35 0.59
CA ASP A 78 26.03 -3.40 -0.48
C ASP A 78 24.77 -2.90 -1.21
N ILE A 79 24.19 -1.82 -0.69
CA ILE A 79 22.99 -1.17 -1.22
C ILE A 79 23.29 -0.18 -2.36
N ILE A 80 24.55 0.10 -2.72
CA ILE A 80 24.89 1.05 -3.80
C ILE A 80 24.29 0.61 -5.13
N LEU A 81 24.43 -0.67 -5.49
CA LEU A 81 23.90 -1.14 -6.78
C LEU A 81 22.36 -1.03 -6.81
N PRO A 82 21.62 -1.49 -5.77
CA PRO A 82 20.19 -1.20 -5.66
C PRO A 82 19.84 0.29 -5.79
N MET A 83 20.57 1.20 -5.11
CA MET A 83 20.36 2.65 -5.21
C MET A 83 20.52 3.16 -6.65
N LEU A 84 21.61 2.79 -7.33
CA LEU A 84 21.85 3.17 -8.73
C LEU A 84 20.76 2.64 -9.66
N LYS A 85 20.30 1.41 -9.43
CA LYS A 85 19.18 0.83 -10.20
C LYS A 85 17.86 1.56 -9.92
N PHE A 86 17.66 2.03 -8.69
CA PHE A 86 16.46 2.72 -8.27
C PHE A 86 16.35 4.15 -8.84
N ILE A 87 17.48 4.85 -9.04
CA ILE A 87 17.51 6.20 -9.68
C ILE A 87 16.65 6.25 -10.94
N ARG A 88 16.67 5.20 -11.76
CA ARG A 88 15.92 5.10 -13.02
C ARG A 88 14.42 5.34 -12.86
N HIS A 89 13.90 5.12 -11.66
CA HIS A 89 12.49 5.27 -11.32
C HIS A 89 12.22 6.44 -10.36
N ALA A 90 13.26 7.12 -9.88
CA ALA A 90 13.12 8.14 -8.84
C ALA A 90 12.17 9.26 -9.31
N LYS A 91 12.35 9.75 -10.54
CA LYS A 91 11.46 10.74 -11.15
C LYS A 91 10.02 10.26 -11.32
N THR A 92 9.83 9.00 -11.74
CA THR A 92 8.50 8.41 -11.87
C THR A 92 7.78 8.35 -10.51
N LEU A 93 8.54 8.08 -9.45
CA LEU A 93 8.05 7.98 -8.07
C LEU A 93 8.06 9.33 -7.34
N GLU A 94 8.31 10.44 -8.04
CA GLU A 94 8.30 11.78 -7.47
C GLU A 94 6.94 12.09 -6.82
N GLY A 95 7.00 12.66 -5.62
CA GLY A 95 5.81 12.94 -4.80
C GLY A 95 5.26 11.73 -4.04
N PHE A 96 5.62 10.49 -4.41
CA PHE A 96 5.34 9.29 -3.62
C PHE A 96 6.53 8.91 -2.73
N CYS A 97 7.72 8.73 -3.29
CA CYS A 97 8.96 8.54 -2.52
C CYS A 97 9.54 9.92 -2.17
N VAL A 98 9.56 10.26 -0.88
CA VAL A 98 10.06 11.55 -0.38
C VAL A 98 11.46 11.34 0.18
N PHE A 99 12.46 11.86 -0.52
CA PHE A 99 13.87 11.84 -0.10
C PHE A 99 14.19 13.19 0.55
N SER A 100 14.51 13.19 1.86
CA SER A 100 14.64 14.43 2.64
C SER A 100 16.08 14.89 2.90
N GLY A 101 17.06 14.26 2.25
CA GLY A 101 18.45 14.70 2.35
C GLY A 101 18.68 16.08 1.74
N ASP A 102 19.57 16.86 2.36
CA ASP A 102 20.00 18.17 1.87
C ASP A 102 21.17 17.99 0.89
N TYR A 103 21.02 18.40 -0.36
CA TYR A 103 22.06 18.29 -1.38
C TYR A 103 23.25 19.22 -1.15
N GLU A 104 23.04 20.36 -0.51
CA GLU A 104 24.10 21.31 -0.18
C GLU A 104 24.89 20.84 1.05
N LYS A 105 24.23 20.06 1.91
CA LYS A 105 24.76 19.56 3.18
C LYS A 105 24.47 18.08 3.38
N PRO A 106 24.93 17.21 2.46
CA PRO A 106 24.50 15.82 2.43
C PRO A 106 25.07 14.98 3.59
N PHE A 107 25.93 15.56 4.42
CA PHE A 107 26.56 14.92 5.58
C PHE A 107 26.16 15.54 6.94
N ASP A 108 25.33 16.60 6.95
CA ASP A 108 24.90 17.27 8.18
C ASP A 108 23.83 16.46 8.93
N TYR A 109 23.22 15.47 8.27
CA TYR A 109 22.27 14.56 8.89
C TYR A 109 23.00 13.54 9.78
N GLN A 110 23.16 13.86 11.06
CA GLN A 110 23.82 13.00 12.04
C GLN A 110 22.95 12.81 13.28
N PRO A 111 22.28 11.66 13.41
CA PRO A 111 21.62 11.27 14.64
C PRO A 111 22.60 11.22 15.82
N PRO A 112 22.11 11.35 17.08
CA PRO A 112 22.97 11.25 18.27
C PRO A 112 23.75 9.93 18.29
N PRO A 113 25.09 9.95 18.51
CA PRO A 113 25.91 8.74 18.50
C PRO A 113 25.46 7.67 19.50
N THR A 114 24.90 8.08 20.65
CA THR A 114 24.33 7.17 21.65
C THR A 114 23.17 6.35 21.08
N MET A 115 22.28 6.99 20.31
CA MET A 115 21.14 6.33 19.69
C MET A 115 21.58 5.31 18.63
N VAL A 116 22.59 5.66 17.83
CA VAL A 116 23.20 4.73 16.85
C VAL A 116 23.75 3.50 17.55
N ARG A 117 24.42 3.69 18.70
CA ARG A 117 24.95 2.60 19.52
C ARG A 117 23.85 1.74 20.15
N ASP A 118 22.82 2.37 20.70
CA ASP A 118 21.71 1.67 21.33
C ASP A 118 20.95 0.77 20.33
N ILE A 119 20.76 1.25 19.09
CA ILE A 119 20.16 0.45 18.01
C ILE A 119 21.05 -0.74 17.65
N PHE A 120 22.36 -0.52 17.53
CA PHE A 120 23.31 -1.59 17.27
C PHE A 120 23.26 -2.67 18.35
N ASP A 121 23.30 -2.27 19.62
CA ASP A 121 23.26 -3.19 20.76
C ASP A 121 21.88 -3.88 20.86
N ALA A 122 20.79 -3.24 20.45
CA ALA A 122 19.46 -3.87 20.38
C ALA A 122 19.36 -4.95 19.29
N ILE A 123 20.03 -4.77 18.15
CA ILE A 123 20.02 -5.74 17.05
C ILE A 123 21.00 -6.89 17.30
N HIS A 124 22.21 -6.58 17.78
CA HIS A 124 23.31 -7.53 17.86
C HIS A 124 23.63 -8.01 19.28
N GLY A 125 23.02 -7.42 20.30
CA GLY A 125 23.34 -7.66 21.70
C GLY A 125 24.54 -6.85 22.19
N LYS A 126 24.79 -6.95 23.50
CA LYS A 126 25.93 -6.29 24.14
C LYS A 126 27.25 -6.86 23.60
N GLN A 127 28.17 -5.97 23.29
CA GLN A 127 29.49 -6.33 22.76
C GLN A 127 30.45 -6.81 23.85
N PRO A 128 31.46 -7.63 23.50
CA PRO A 128 32.52 -8.02 24.41
C PRO A 128 33.26 -6.80 25.00
N ASP A 129 33.73 -6.93 26.24
CA ASP A 129 34.50 -5.87 26.89
C ASP A 129 35.75 -5.53 26.05
N GLY A 130 36.00 -4.24 25.85
CA GLY A 130 37.11 -3.73 25.02
C GLY A 130 36.88 -3.80 23.51
N TRP A 131 35.70 -4.21 23.05
CA TRP A 131 35.32 -4.16 21.65
C TRP A 131 34.38 -2.97 21.36
N GLU A 132 34.74 -2.15 20.37
CA GLU A 132 33.93 -1.03 19.91
C GLU A 132 33.56 -1.19 18.43
N PRO A 133 32.26 -1.16 18.08
CA PRO A 133 31.80 -1.13 16.70
C PRO A 133 32.21 0.19 16.05
N MET A 134 32.71 0.09 14.82
CA MET A 134 32.87 1.24 13.95
C MET A 134 31.60 1.42 13.14
N PHE A 135 30.99 2.60 13.24
CA PHE A 135 29.81 2.94 12.46
C PHE A 135 30.20 3.78 11.24
N MET A 136 29.79 3.34 10.06
CA MET A 136 29.79 4.21 8.89
C MET A 136 28.69 5.26 9.05
N THR A 137 29.06 6.53 8.92
CA THR A 137 28.14 7.66 9.07
C THR A 137 27.30 7.86 7.83
N ASN A 138 27.94 7.92 6.66
CA ASN A 138 27.31 8.18 5.38
C ASN A 138 27.98 7.37 4.26
N HIS A 139 27.24 7.17 3.19
CA HIS A 139 27.72 6.68 1.91
C HIS A 139 27.48 7.74 0.85
N HIS A 140 28.44 7.91 -0.04
CA HIS A 140 28.36 8.90 -1.11
C HIS A 140 28.85 8.30 -2.42
N LYS A 141 28.12 8.54 -3.50
CA LYS A 141 28.46 8.07 -4.84
C LYS A 141 28.03 9.09 -5.89
N GLY A 142 29.01 9.73 -6.52
CA GLY A 142 28.77 10.57 -7.70
C GLY A 142 28.26 9.74 -8.90
N ILE A 143 27.37 10.34 -9.69
CA ILE A 143 26.81 9.75 -10.91
C ILE A 143 27.72 10.13 -12.09
N PRO A 144 28.30 9.15 -12.82
CA PRO A 144 29.22 9.44 -13.89
C PRO A 144 28.63 10.35 -14.97
N GLY A 145 29.41 11.33 -15.41
CA GLY A 145 29.00 12.29 -16.45
C GLY A 145 28.10 13.43 -15.96
N SER A 146 27.93 13.59 -14.65
CA SER A 146 27.13 14.67 -14.06
C SER A 146 27.68 15.14 -12.71
N ASP A 147 27.22 16.31 -12.25
CA ASP A 147 27.47 16.82 -10.89
C ASP A 147 26.51 16.21 -9.84
N GLU A 148 25.56 15.38 -10.30
CA GLU A 148 24.60 14.67 -9.47
C GLU A 148 25.27 13.56 -8.65
N HIS A 149 24.69 13.25 -7.50
CA HIS A 149 25.21 12.23 -6.60
C HIS A 149 24.09 11.58 -5.77
N ILE A 150 24.36 10.36 -5.32
CA ILE A 150 23.61 9.72 -4.25
C ILE A 150 24.37 9.95 -2.94
N THR A 151 23.67 10.44 -1.92
CA THR A 151 24.15 10.37 -0.53
C THR A 151 23.09 9.74 0.34
N TYR A 152 23.48 8.88 1.27
CA TYR A 152 22.55 8.34 2.25
C TYR A 152 23.27 7.96 3.55
N PRO A 153 22.56 7.93 4.70
CA PRO A 153 23.16 7.57 5.98
C PRO A 153 23.58 6.09 6.00
N GLY A 154 24.67 5.77 6.69
CA GLY A 154 25.06 4.37 6.94
C GLY A 154 24.00 3.63 7.76
N THR A 155 23.98 2.30 7.71
CA THR A 155 22.87 1.46 8.20
C THR A 155 22.27 1.91 9.54
N TYR A 156 23.08 1.97 10.61
CA TYR A 156 22.57 2.34 11.94
C TYR A 156 22.24 3.84 12.07
N HIS A 157 22.93 4.71 11.31
CA HIS A 157 22.56 6.13 11.22
C HIS A 157 21.23 6.31 10.50
N TYR A 158 20.94 5.51 9.47
CA TYR A 158 19.65 5.52 8.80
C TYR A 158 18.51 5.10 9.74
N LEU A 159 18.68 3.97 10.44
CA LEU A 159 17.69 3.51 11.43
C LEU A 159 17.41 4.58 12.49
N ALA A 160 18.47 5.16 13.08
CA ALA A 160 18.34 6.23 14.07
C ALA A 160 17.62 7.45 13.49
N GLY A 161 17.99 7.83 12.26
CA GLY A 161 17.38 8.93 11.55
C GLY A 161 15.90 8.73 11.27
N ALA A 162 15.51 7.53 10.81
CA ALA A 162 14.12 7.18 10.57
C ALA A 162 13.27 7.32 11.84
N ILE A 163 13.78 6.86 12.99
CA ILE A 163 13.09 7.01 14.28
C ILE A 163 12.93 8.49 14.65
N LEU A 164 13.98 9.30 14.49
CA LEU A 164 13.91 10.73 14.76
C LEU A 164 12.90 11.44 13.85
N GLU A 165 12.87 11.10 12.57
CA GLU A 165 11.93 11.68 11.62
C GLU A 165 10.49 11.28 11.96
N SER A 166 10.27 10.00 12.30
CA SER A 166 8.96 9.51 12.76
C SER A 166 8.50 10.25 14.02
N ALA A 167 9.36 10.38 15.03
CA ALA A 167 9.05 11.09 16.27
C ALA A 167 8.76 12.57 16.04
N LYS A 168 9.51 13.22 15.14
CA LYS A 168 9.34 14.64 14.78
C LYS A 168 8.03 14.91 14.04
N THR A 169 7.64 14.00 13.15
CA THR A 169 6.51 14.21 12.22
C THR A 169 5.21 13.54 12.71
N GLY A 170 5.30 12.58 13.63
CA GLY A 170 4.18 11.70 14.00
C GLY A 170 3.80 10.70 12.91
N ILE A 171 4.62 10.54 11.86
CA ILE A 171 4.40 9.57 10.79
C ILE A 171 4.91 8.20 11.25
N PRO A 172 4.12 7.12 11.14
CA PRO A 172 4.51 5.80 11.65
C PRO A 172 5.74 5.23 10.92
N LEU A 173 6.57 4.50 11.67
CA LEU A 173 7.67 3.71 11.13
C LEU A 173 7.15 2.45 10.43
N LEU A 174 7.78 2.11 9.32
CA LEU A 174 7.46 0.89 8.58
C LEU A 174 8.69 -0.01 8.46
N ASN A 175 8.57 -1.20 9.05
CA ASN A 175 9.57 -2.25 8.99
C ASN A 175 9.09 -3.40 8.09
N ASP A 176 9.90 -3.76 7.09
CA ASP A 176 9.66 -4.90 6.20
C ASP A 176 10.67 -6.05 6.39
N ILE A 177 11.60 -5.93 7.34
CA ILE A 177 12.58 -6.97 7.69
C ILE A 177 12.22 -7.56 9.07
N PRO A 178 11.85 -8.85 9.13
CA PRO A 178 11.61 -9.52 10.40
C PRO A 178 12.84 -9.45 11.32
N GLY A 179 12.60 -9.16 12.59
CA GLY A 179 13.64 -9.17 13.63
C GLY A 179 14.42 -7.88 13.81
N ILE A 180 14.22 -6.84 12.99
CA ILE A 180 14.76 -5.51 13.31
C ILE A 180 13.86 -4.86 14.38
N PRO A 181 14.38 -4.57 15.58
CA PRO A 181 13.61 -3.90 16.62
C PRO A 181 13.30 -2.46 16.20
N ILE A 182 12.13 -1.97 16.60
CA ILE A 182 11.76 -0.55 16.50
C ILE A 182 11.85 0.03 17.93
N PRO A 183 12.90 0.79 18.27
CA PRO A 183 13.06 1.39 19.59
C PRO A 183 11.85 2.24 19.99
N GLY A 184 11.41 2.13 21.24
CA GLY A 184 10.23 2.83 21.75
C GLY A 184 8.91 2.07 21.58
N ILE A 185 8.89 1.00 20.77
CA ILE A 185 7.86 -0.04 20.83
C ILE A 185 8.35 -1.10 21.83
N ASP A 186 8.42 -0.72 23.10
CA ASP A 186 8.90 -1.59 24.19
C ASP A 186 7.87 -2.67 24.55
N GLY A 187 7.34 -3.39 23.56
CA GLY A 187 6.15 -4.21 23.73
C GLY A 187 4.94 -3.39 24.19
N LYS A 188 4.95 -2.05 24.02
CA LYS A 188 3.75 -1.24 24.20
C LYS A 188 2.89 -1.41 22.97
N MET A 189 1.66 -1.89 23.15
CA MET A 189 0.70 -1.96 22.06
C MET A 189 0.54 -0.56 21.44
N PRO A 190 0.36 -0.45 20.11
CA PRO A 190 -0.10 0.78 19.46
C PRO A 190 -1.58 1.05 19.77
N ALA A 191 -2.06 0.61 20.95
CA ALA A 191 -3.37 0.94 21.45
C ALA A 191 -3.46 2.48 21.52
N ASP A 192 -4.55 3.00 21.00
CA ASP A 192 -4.83 4.43 20.84
C ASP A 192 -4.05 5.18 19.74
N ASP A 193 -3.21 4.49 18.94
CA ASP A 193 -2.69 5.01 17.67
C ASP A 193 -3.50 4.49 16.48
N ALA A 194 -4.55 5.24 16.14
CA ALA A 194 -5.44 4.90 15.03
C ALA A 194 -4.72 4.81 13.67
N LYS A 195 -3.64 5.58 13.43
CA LYS A 195 -2.91 5.57 12.16
C LYS A 195 -1.99 4.36 12.07
N ALA A 196 -1.31 4.00 13.16
CA ALA A 196 -0.51 2.78 13.23
C ALA A 196 -1.40 1.54 13.05
N LEU A 197 -2.52 1.45 13.77
CA LEU A 197 -3.47 0.33 13.62
C LEU A 197 -4.07 0.26 12.22
N ALA A 198 -4.48 1.38 11.63
CA ALA A 198 -4.99 1.40 10.26
C ALA A 198 -3.94 0.95 9.24
N THR A 199 -2.68 1.31 9.45
CA THR A 199 -1.55 0.90 8.61
C THR A 199 -1.32 -0.60 8.69
N ILE A 200 -1.29 -1.18 9.90
CA ILE A 200 -1.14 -2.63 10.10
C ILE A 200 -2.26 -3.38 9.37
N ILE A 201 -3.52 -2.97 9.57
CA ILE A 201 -4.66 -3.58 8.89
C ILE A 201 -4.51 -3.46 7.37
N ALA A 202 -4.18 -2.27 6.86
CA ALA A 202 -4.04 -2.02 5.42
C ALA A 202 -2.98 -2.91 4.77
N ILE A 203 -1.83 -3.11 5.43
CA ILE A 203 -0.75 -3.98 4.96
C ILE A 203 -1.23 -5.42 4.89
N GLU A 204 -1.85 -5.93 5.95
CA GLU A 204 -2.32 -7.31 5.97
C GLU A 204 -3.46 -7.58 4.99
N CYS A 205 -4.40 -6.63 4.82
CA CYS A 205 -5.42 -6.73 3.77
C CYS A 205 -4.79 -6.77 2.38
N THR A 206 -3.77 -5.95 2.14
CA THR A 206 -3.02 -5.93 0.89
C THR A 206 -2.31 -7.27 0.66
N LYS A 207 -1.66 -7.85 1.68
CA LYS A 207 -1.03 -9.19 1.58
C LYS A 207 -2.03 -10.28 1.20
N LEU A 208 -3.24 -10.25 1.78
CA LEU A 208 -4.31 -11.20 1.45
C LEU A 208 -4.83 -11.03 0.01
N ALA A 209 -4.85 -9.81 -0.50
CA ALA A 209 -5.27 -9.52 -1.87
C ALA A 209 -4.17 -9.83 -2.92
N LEU A 210 -2.89 -9.81 -2.52
CA LEU A 210 -1.73 -9.91 -3.39
C LEU A 210 -0.90 -11.22 -3.32
N PRO A 211 -1.40 -12.40 -2.90
CA PRO A 211 -0.51 -13.48 -2.48
C PRO A 211 0.30 -14.16 -3.59
N GLN A 212 0.00 -13.98 -4.91
CA GLN A 212 0.68 -14.73 -5.99
C GLN A 212 0.78 -14.00 -7.36
N LEU A 213 0.92 -12.68 -7.40
CA LEU A 213 0.86 -11.93 -8.68
C LEU A 213 2.14 -11.12 -8.98
N PRO A 214 2.42 -10.80 -10.27
CA PRO A 214 3.65 -10.13 -10.68
C PRO A 214 3.77 -8.72 -10.09
N MET A 215 5.00 -8.37 -9.71
CA MET A 215 5.33 -7.08 -9.11
C MET A 215 5.05 -5.94 -10.11
N LEU A 216 4.32 -4.89 -9.68
CA LEU A 216 4.01 -3.75 -10.54
C LEU A 216 5.27 -2.92 -10.79
N ARG A 217 5.55 -2.55 -12.05
CA ARG A 217 6.63 -1.61 -12.33
C ARG A 217 6.27 -0.25 -11.76
N PRO A 218 7.25 0.59 -11.39
CA PRO A 218 7.00 1.93 -10.85
C PRO A 218 6.01 2.75 -11.69
N GLU A 219 6.10 2.66 -13.02
CA GLU A 219 5.23 3.37 -13.95
C GLU A 219 3.77 2.86 -13.84
N ASP A 220 3.60 1.54 -13.83
CA ASP A 220 2.29 0.89 -13.70
C ASP A 220 1.65 1.19 -12.35
N LEU A 221 2.46 1.23 -11.29
CA LEU A 221 2.03 1.56 -9.94
C LEU A 221 1.50 2.99 -9.85
N MET A 222 2.21 3.95 -10.44
CA MET A 222 1.82 5.35 -10.42
C MET A 222 0.58 5.62 -11.27
N GLU A 223 0.45 4.94 -12.41
CA GLU A 223 -0.76 4.95 -13.23
C GLU A 223 -1.96 4.41 -12.45
N PHE A 224 -1.82 3.22 -11.84
CA PHE A 224 -2.87 2.61 -11.03
C PHE A 224 -3.35 3.54 -9.92
N ARG A 225 -2.42 4.19 -9.21
CA ARG A 225 -2.74 5.15 -8.15
C ARG A 225 -3.51 6.34 -8.68
N ALA A 226 -3.11 6.88 -9.82
CA ALA A 226 -3.79 8.02 -10.44
C ALA A 226 -5.23 7.67 -10.84
N GLU A 227 -5.44 6.50 -11.46
CA GLU A 227 -6.77 6.02 -11.88
C GLU A 227 -7.69 5.65 -10.72
N ASN A 228 -7.11 5.29 -9.56
CA ASN A 228 -7.85 4.77 -8.42
C ASN A 228 -7.77 5.66 -7.18
N ALA A 229 -7.42 6.94 -7.34
CA ALA A 229 -7.24 7.87 -6.23
C ALA A 229 -8.47 7.97 -5.29
N ASP A 230 -9.68 7.98 -5.85
CA ASP A 230 -10.92 8.04 -5.06
C ASP A 230 -11.20 6.72 -4.32
N ALA A 231 -10.93 5.58 -4.97
CA ALA A 231 -11.06 4.26 -4.36
C ALA A 231 -10.03 4.06 -3.24
N LEU A 232 -8.79 4.53 -3.44
CA LEU A 232 -7.74 4.54 -2.44
C LEU A 232 -8.12 5.40 -1.22
N ARG A 233 -8.70 6.57 -1.45
CA ARG A 233 -9.24 7.41 -0.36
C ARG A 233 -10.33 6.67 0.44
N ALA A 234 -11.24 5.98 -0.23
CA ALA A 234 -12.30 5.20 0.41
C ALA A 234 -11.75 3.98 1.19
N PHE A 235 -10.74 3.32 0.64
CA PHE A 235 -10.01 2.24 1.31
C PHE A 235 -9.43 2.70 2.64
N ARG A 236 -8.69 3.82 2.65
CA ARG A 236 -8.07 4.37 3.87
C ARG A 236 -9.06 4.76 4.95
N ARG A 237 -10.18 5.40 4.56
CA ARG A 237 -11.28 5.69 5.50
C ARG A 237 -11.79 4.41 6.16
N SER A 238 -11.90 3.33 5.39
CA SER A 238 -12.35 2.05 5.90
C SER A 238 -11.31 1.42 6.83
N MET A 239 -10.01 1.54 6.52
CA MET A 239 -8.93 1.09 7.40
C MET A 239 -8.92 1.83 8.74
N LEU A 240 -9.14 3.15 8.74
CA LEU A 240 -9.27 3.94 9.98
C LEU A 240 -10.50 3.52 10.81
N ARG A 241 -11.61 3.19 10.15
CA ARG A 241 -12.79 2.65 10.84
C ARG A 241 -12.49 1.29 11.48
N TYR A 242 -11.87 0.37 10.73
CA TYR A 242 -11.46 -0.93 11.26
C TYR A 242 -10.42 -0.80 12.38
N ALA A 243 -9.53 0.19 12.30
CA ALA A 243 -8.57 0.49 13.36
C ALA A 243 -9.26 0.88 14.68
N ALA A 244 -10.33 1.67 14.63
CA ALA A 244 -11.12 2.01 15.82
C ALA A 244 -11.78 0.77 16.44
N ASP A 245 -12.27 -0.18 15.62
CA ASP A 245 -12.88 -1.41 16.10
C ASP A 245 -11.85 -2.41 16.62
N LEU A 246 -10.68 -2.49 15.98
CA LEU A 246 -9.54 -3.24 16.49
C LEU A 246 -9.06 -2.65 17.82
N ASN A 247 -8.92 -1.32 17.94
CA ASN A 247 -8.47 -0.67 19.17
C ASN A 247 -9.34 -1.04 20.38
N LYS A 248 -10.68 -1.05 20.21
CA LYS A 248 -11.61 -1.49 21.26
C LYS A 248 -11.30 -2.93 21.72
N LYS A 249 -11.00 -3.83 20.78
CA LYS A 249 -10.66 -5.23 21.05
C LYS A 249 -9.26 -5.41 21.66
N LEU A 250 -8.35 -4.43 21.50
CA LEU A 250 -6.98 -4.47 22.00
C LEU A 250 -6.79 -3.88 23.41
N SER A 251 -7.73 -3.06 23.89
CA SER A 251 -7.65 -2.29 25.16
C SER A 251 -7.35 -3.09 26.45
N SER A 252 -7.29 -4.42 26.40
CA SER A 252 -7.02 -5.31 27.54
C SER A 252 -5.94 -6.37 27.29
N LEU A 253 -5.24 -6.31 26.16
CA LEU A 253 -4.34 -7.37 25.69
C LEU A 253 -2.86 -6.98 25.81
N LYS A 254 -1.99 -7.99 25.81
CA LYS A 254 -0.53 -7.80 25.77
C LYS A 254 -0.06 -7.62 24.33
N ALA A 255 1.03 -6.89 24.10
CA ALA A 255 1.56 -6.69 22.74
C ALA A 255 1.95 -7.98 22.01
N GLU A 256 2.35 -9.01 22.74
CA GLU A 256 2.62 -10.36 22.19
C GLU A 256 1.40 -10.97 21.48
N GLU A 257 0.19 -10.57 21.86
CA GLU A 257 -1.06 -11.06 21.28
C GLU A 257 -1.54 -10.22 20.09
N LEU A 258 -0.88 -9.08 19.80
CA LEU A 258 -1.30 -8.12 18.77
C LEU A 258 -1.40 -8.77 17.39
N GLU A 259 -0.36 -9.51 16.99
CA GLU A 259 -0.29 -10.13 15.66
C GLU A 259 -1.39 -11.18 15.50
N SER A 260 -1.53 -12.08 16.48
CA SER A 260 -2.56 -13.12 16.46
C SER A 260 -3.98 -12.53 16.42
N LYS A 261 -4.24 -11.47 17.20
CA LYS A 261 -5.55 -10.83 17.26
C LYS A 261 -5.87 -9.99 16.03
N THR A 262 -4.87 -9.32 15.47
CA THR A 262 -5.02 -8.60 14.21
C THR A 262 -5.30 -9.58 13.08
N THR A 263 -4.56 -10.69 13.01
CA THR A 263 -4.80 -11.77 12.04
C THR A 263 -6.22 -12.32 12.18
N PHE A 264 -6.66 -12.63 13.40
CA PHE A 264 -8.02 -13.09 13.68
C PHE A 264 -9.08 -12.05 13.26
N PHE A 265 -8.86 -10.77 13.58
CA PHE A 265 -9.75 -9.68 13.19
C PHE A 265 -9.89 -9.61 11.66
N ILE A 266 -8.79 -9.68 10.92
CA ILE A 266 -8.81 -9.62 9.47
C ILE A 266 -9.57 -10.83 8.89
N GLN A 267 -9.30 -12.03 9.41
CA GLN A 267 -9.98 -13.25 8.97
C GLN A 267 -11.49 -13.24 9.25
N THR A 268 -11.92 -12.55 10.30
CA THR A 268 -13.33 -12.55 10.73
C THR A 268 -14.13 -11.36 10.24
N GLU A 269 -13.52 -10.20 10.06
CA GLU A 269 -14.21 -8.94 9.71
C GLU A 269 -13.95 -8.52 8.27
N ILE A 270 -12.76 -8.83 7.71
CA ILE A 270 -12.33 -8.28 6.42
C ILE A 270 -12.42 -9.31 5.30
N VAL A 271 -11.92 -10.53 5.53
CA VAL A 271 -11.97 -11.62 4.53
C VAL A 271 -13.41 -11.88 4.07
N PRO A 272 -14.43 -11.99 4.95
CA PRO A 272 -15.80 -12.22 4.50
C PRO A 272 -16.33 -11.08 3.61
N VAL A 273 -16.02 -9.83 3.93
CA VAL A 273 -16.43 -8.67 3.12
C VAL A 273 -15.73 -8.66 1.77
N LEU A 274 -14.46 -9.05 1.71
CA LEU A 274 -13.73 -9.23 0.45
C LEU A 274 -14.34 -10.34 -0.41
N ASP A 275 -14.66 -11.48 0.18
CA ASP A 275 -15.28 -12.62 -0.51
C ASP A 275 -16.67 -12.25 -1.04
N GLU A 276 -17.50 -11.59 -0.23
CA GLU A 276 -18.82 -11.08 -0.65
C GLU A 276 -18.71 -10.08 -1.79
N LEU A 277 -17.75 -9.14 -1.71
CA LEU A 277 -17.52 -8.15 -2.76
C LEU A 277 -17.01 -8.81 -4.05
N GLN A 278 -16.09 -9.78 -3.93
CA GLN A 278 -15.58 -10.54 -5.07
C GLN A 278 -16.71 -11.37 -5.71
N ALA A 279 -17.53 -12.03 -4.90
CA ALA A 279 -18.71 -12.75 -5.37
C ALA A 279 -19.72 -11.80 -6.04
N ALA A 280 -19.94 -10.59 -5.51
CA ALA A 280 -20.84 -9.60 -6.10
C ALA A 280 -20.33 -9.04 -7.45
N ILE A 281 -19.00 -8.92 -7.61
CA ILE A 281 -18.37 -8.48 -8.88
C ILE A 281 -18.37 -9.61 -9.92
N ASN A 282 -18.03 -10.82 -9.50
CA ASN A 282 -17.91 -12.00 -10.36
C ASN A 282 -19.24 -12.70 -10.61
N ALA A 283 -20.27 -12.38 -9.82
CA ALA A 283 -21.62 -12.84 -10.08
C ALA A 283 -21.94 -12.44 -11.52
N PRO A 284 -22.12 -13.41 -12.45
CA PRO A 284 -22.47 -13.08 -13.81
C PRO A 284 -23.70 -12.21 -13.70
N ALA A 285 -23.67 -11.02 -14.33
CA ALA A 285 -24.86 -10.19 -14.47
C ALA A 285 -25.88 -11.10 -15.14
N ARG A 286 -26.77 -11.70 -14.32
CA ARG A 286 -27.42 -12.97 -14.67
C ARG A 286 -28.13 -12.70 -15.98
N ALA A 287 -27.59 -13.29 -17.06
CA ALA A 287 -27.98 -12.91 -18.38
C ALA A 287 -29.48 -13.11 -18.47
N TRP A 288 -30.19 -12.05 -18.86
CA TRP A 288 -31.65 -11.98 -18.92
C TRP A 288 -32.28 -13.23 -19.56
N TRP A 289 -31.56 -13.90 -20.47
CA TRP A 289 -31.96 -15.15 -21.13
C TRP A 289 -32.05 -16.40 -20.24
N LYS A 290 -31.38 -16.46 -19.07
CA LYS A 290 -31.60 -17.55 -18.09
C LYS A 290 -32.85 -17.31 -17.24
N ARG A 291 -33.39 -16.07 -17.19
CA ARG A 291 -34.64 -15.74 -16.50
C ARG A 291 -35.87 -15.86 -17.39
N SER A 292 -35.73 -15.81 -18.71
CA SER A 292 -36.80 -16.22 -19.63
C SER A 292 -37.17 -17.70 -19.49
N ILE A 293 -36.29 -18.54 -18.94
CA ILE A 293 -36.61 -19.94 -18.59
C ILE A 293 -37.54 -20.02 -17.37
N ASP A 294 -37.44 -19.11 -16.40
CA ASP A 294 -38.42 -18.99 -15.32
C ASP A 294 -39.73 -18.32 -15.81
N PHE A 295 -39.66 -17.49 -16.85
CA PHE A 295 -40.84 -16.95 -17.55
C PHE A 295 -41.66 -18.06 -18.24
N VAL A 296 -41.03 -19.18 -18.62
CA VAL A 296 -41.74 -20.39 -19.13
C VAL A 296 -42.63 -21.03 -18.06
N ARG A 297 -42.30 -20.90 -16.77
CA ARG A 297 -43.16 -21.37 -15.66
C ARG A 297 -44.37 -20.48 -15.39
N VAL A 298 -44.37 -19.25 -15.91
CA VAL A 298 -45.51 -18.29 -15.83
C VAL A 298 -46.45 -18.45 -17.05
N ILE A 299 -46.04 -19.20 -18.07
CA ILE A 299 -46.87 -19.51 -19.26
C ILE A 299 -48.23 -20.16 -18.90
N PRO A 300 -48.35 -21.06 -17.90
CA PRO A 300 -49.65 -21.63 -17.54
C PRO A 300 -50.65 -20.58 -17.01
N GLU A 301 -50.18 -19.56 -16.27
CA GLU A 301 -51.02 -18.46 -15.78
C GLU A 301 -51.38 -17.47 -16.90
N LEU A 302 -50.47 -17.26 -17.86
CA LEU A 302 -50.73 -16.51 -19.08
C LEU A 302 -51.75 -17.22 -19.99
N ALA A 303 -51.71 -18.54 -20.10
CA ALA A 303 -52.68 -19.31 -20.89
C ALA A 303 -54.10 -19.18 -20.32
N ALA A 304 -54.26 -19.16 -18.99
CA ALA A 304 -55.57 -18.96 -18.35
C ALA A 304 -56.11 -17.52 -18.53
N GLY A 305 -55.23 -16.50 -18.53
CA GLY A 305 -55.62 -15.10 -18.78
C GLY A 305 -55.90 -14.75 -20.24
N SER A 306 -55.22 -15.42 -21.18
CA SER A 306 -55.29 -15.14 -22.63
C SER A 306 -56.60 -15.56 -23.30
N PHE A 307 -57.43 -16.37 -22.65
CA PHE A 307 -58.77 -16.68 -23.15
C PHE A 307 -59.80 -15.58 -22.86
N THR A 308 -59.43 -14.53 -22.11
CA THR A 308 -60.35 -13.46 -21.69
C THR A 308 -59.88 -12.03 -22.00
N MET A 309 -58.64 -11.86 -22.50
CA MET A 309 -58.04 -10.56 -22.80
C MET A 309 -57.29 -10.56 -24.13
N ASP A 310 -57.22 -9.40 -24.79
CA ASP A 310 -56.36 -9.21 -25.96
C ASP A 310 -54.87 -9.47 -25.60
N PRO A 311 -54.10 -10.17 -26.46
CA PRO A 311 -52.69 -10.49 -26.23
C PRO A 311 -51.80 -9.30 -25.87
N ALA A 312 -52.04 -8.12 -26.47
CA ALA A 312 -51.23 -6.93 -26.16
C ALA A 312 -51.48 -6.44 -24.73
N THR A 313 -52.74 -6.47 -24.28
CA THR A 313 -53.14 -6.12 -22.92
C THR A 313 -52.62 -7.12 -21.88
N ALA A 314 -52.61 -8.41 -22.19
CA ALA A 314 -52.08 -9.46 -21.31
C ALA A 314 -50.56 -9.33 -21.08
N ILE A 315 -49.80 -9.05 -22.16
CA ILE A 315 -48.35 -8.81 -22.10
C ILE A 315 -48.04 -7.54 -21.30
N ALA A 316 -48.81 -6.46 -21.52
CA ALA A 316 -48.64 -5.21 -20.78
C ALA A 316 -48.90 -5.38 -19.26
N LYS A 317 -49.90 -6.19 -18.89
CA LYS A 317 -50.26 -6.46 -17.49
C LYS A 317 -49.19 -7.30 -16.76
N VAL A 318 -48.60 -8.28 -17.44
CA VAL A 318 -47.47 -9.06 -16.88
C VAL A 318 -46.22 -8.19 -16.75
N LEU A 319 -45.89 -7.40 -17.77
CA LEU A 319 -44.75 -6.48 -17.69
C LEU A 319 -44.92 -5.46 -16.56
N THR A 320 -46.11 -4.89 -16.35
CA THR A 320 -46.37 -3.94 -15.27
C THR A 320 -46.41 -4.58 -13.88
N THR A 321 -46.93 -5.80 -13.75
CA THR A 321 -47.02 -6.51 -12.46
C THR A 321 -45.64 -6.96 -11.95
N TYR A 322 -44.75 -7.40 -12.84
CA TYR A 322 -43.42 -7.90 -12.47
C TYR A 322 -42.28 -6.89 -12.67
N ALA A 323 -42.50 -5.78 -13.39
CA ALA A 323 -41.51 -4.71 -13.50
C ALA A 323 -41.12 -4.15 -12.12
N GLY A 324 -42.09 -3.94 -11.22
CA GLY A 324 -41.81 -3.44 -9.87
C GLY A 324 -40.84 -4.32 -9.09
N GLN A 325 -41.03 -5.65 -9.10
CA GLN A 325 -40.11 -6.59 -8.44
C GLN A 325 -38.74 -6.67 -9.12
N MET A 326 -38.68 -6.58 -10.47
CA MET A 326 -37.40 -6.52 -11.18
C MET A 326 -36.62 -5.24 -10.87
N PHE A 327 -37.29 -4.08 -10.80
CA PHE A 327 -36.65 -2.81 -10.46
C PHE A 327 -36.19 -2.76 -9.00
N VAL A 328 -36.95 -3.35 -8.07
CA VAL A 328 -36.56 -3.45 -6.65
C VAL A 328 -35.35 -4.38 -6.47
N GLU A 329 -35.28 -5.53 -7.15
CA GLU A 329 -34.11 -6.42 -7.06
C GLU A 329 -32.88 -5.88 -7.79
N MET A 330 -33.05 -5.20 -8.92
CA MET A 330 -31.95 -4.51 -9.61
C MET A 330 -31.43 -3.33 -8.79
N SER A 331 -32.32 -2.57 -8.17
CA SER A 331 -31.93 -1.49 -7.25
C SER A 331 -31.28 -2.07 -6.01
N ALA A 332 -31.82 -3.13 -5.39
CA ALA A 332 -31.23 -3.78 -4.23
C ALA A 332 -29.83 -4.38 -4.52
N LYS A 333 -29.60 -4.95 -5.70
CA LYS A 333 -28.26 -5.44 -6.11
C LYS A 333 -27.33 -4.31 -6.51
N GLY A 334 -27.85 -3.26 -7.14
CA GLY A 334 -27.12 -2.02 -7.39
C GLY A 334 -26.67 -1.37 -6.09
N ASP A 335 -27.57 -1.29 -5.11
CA ASP A 335 -27.38 -0.74 -3.77
C ASP A 335 -26.47 -1.63 -2.94
N GLN A 336 -26.55 -2.96 -3.04
CA GLN A 336 -25.62 -3.87 -2.36
C GLN A 336 -24.22 -3.74 -2.96
N ARG A 337 -24.08 -3.65 -4.29
CA ARG A 337 -22.80 -3.44 -4.96
C ARG A 337 -22.22 -2.05 -4.65
N GLU A 338 -23.05 -1.02 -4.60
CA GLU A 338 -22.67 0.32 -4.16
C GLU A 338 -22.31 0.37 -2.67
N ALA A 339 -23.05 -0.33 -1.81
CA ALA A 339 -22.75 -0.45 -0.38
C ALA A 339 -21.43 -1.20 -0.14
N LEU A 340 -21.17 -2.27 -0.87
CA LEU A 340 -19.89 -3.00 -0.80
C LEU A 340 -18.73 -2.20 -1.40
N LYS A 341 -18.95 -1.41 -2.46
CA LYS A 341 -17.96 -0.42 -2.92
C LYS A 341 -17.65 0.63 -1.84
N ARG A 342 -18.68 1.09 -1.11
CA ARG A 342 -18.53 2.01 0.02
C ARG A 342 -17.81 1.39 1.23
N ALA A 343 -17.70 0.06 1.31
CA ALA A 343 -16.89 -0.61 2.33
C ALA A 343 -15.37 -0.42 2.12
N GLY A 344 -14.95 0.27 1.05
CA GLY A 344 -13.56 0.68 0.78
C GLY A 344 -12.65 -0.44 0.29
N LEU A 345 -13.05 -1.71 0.41
CA LEU A 345 -12.25 -2.87 -0.03
C LEU A 345 -12.26 -3.09 -1.54
N TYR A 346 -13.12 -2.37 -2.29
CA TYR A 346 -13.15 -2.39 -3.76
C TYR A 346 -11.81 -2.01 -4.40
N TYR A 347 -11.04 -1.17 -3.73
CA TYR A 347 -9.69 -0.83 -4.15
C TYR A 347 -8.78 -2.05 -4.29
N LEU A 348 -8.84 -3.00 -3.35
CA LEU A 348 -8.01 -4.21 -3.37
C LEU A 348 -8.37 -5.13 -4.53
N LEU A 349 -9.66 -5.22 -4.88
CA LEU A 349 -10.09 -6.01 -6.04
C LEU A 349 -9.68 -5.36 -7.37
N ARG A 350 -9.71 -4.02 -7.44
CA ARG A 350 -9.17 -3.30 -8.60
C ARG A 350 -7.66 -3.47 -8.74
N LEU A 351 -6.92 -3.43 -7.64
CA LEU A 351 -5.48 -3.68 -7.64
C LEU A 351 -5.18 -5.08 -8.17
N ARG A 352 -5.90 -6.09 -7.69
CA ARG A 352 -5.77 -7.48 -8.16
C ARG A 352 -6.10 -7.63 -9.66
N ALA A 353 -7.17 -6.98 -10.14
CA ALA A 353 -7.56 -7.03 -11.55
C ALA A 353 -6.51 -6.34 -12.44
N PHE A 354 -6.07 -5.14 -12.06
CA PHE A 354 -5.06 -4.37 -12.80
C PHE A 354 -3.74 -5.13 -12.93
N GLN A 355 -3.32 -5.81 -11.87
CA GLN A 355 -2.15 -6.69 -11.90
C GLN A 355 -2.33 -7.90 -12.81
N ALA A 356 -3.51 -8.53 -12.81
CA ALA A 356 -3.79 -9.68 -13.68
C ALA A 356 -3.75 -9.31 -15.17
N GLU A 357 -4.19 -8.09 -15.53
CA GLU A 357 -4.14 -7.58 -16.90
C GLU A 357 -2.71 -7.31 -17.41
N ARG A 358 -1.75 -7.08 -16.50
CA ARG A 358 -0.34 -6.77 -16.82
C ARG A 358 0.60 -7.93 -16.53
N ALA A 359 0.06 -9.08 -16.14
CA ALA A 359 0.84 -10.29 -16.02
C ALA A 359 1.33 -10.72 -17.42
N PRO A 360 2.64 -11.00 -17.58
CA PRO A 360 3.22 -11.38 -18.87
C PRO A 360 2.72 -12.72 -19.41
#